data_AF-Q0QLC8-F1
#
_entry.id   AF-Q0QLC8-F1
#
_cell.length_a   1.000
_cell.length_b   1.000
_cell.length_c   1.000
_cell.angle_alpha   90.00
_cell.angle_beta   90.00
_cell.angle_gamma   90.00
#
_symmetry.space_group_name_H-M   'P 1'
#
loop_
_entity.id
_entity.type
_entity.pdbx_description
1 polymer ?
#
loop_
_entity_poly.entity_id
_entity_poly.type
_entity_poly.pdbx_seq_one_letter_code
_entity_poly.pdbx_strand_id
1 'polypeptide(L)'
;MQQLFNFNIEEIINKIKLYATIIITFIKTTFNNIIAIKNVDFHIGNILNSSGIIINFILSLFYILIFITFLVLLGSIFNIIKTTIKIIFFPFKILFIGVFKFIQFLIGPKPKPDVSISNKNQDDEIKKQLFLLKLQNGKLKKQLEKKVGKTNVKK
;
A
#
# COMPACT_ATOMS: atom_id res chain seq x y z
N MET A 1 32.08 -15.16 -24.87
CA MET A 1 32.31 -15.59 -23.47
C MET A 1 30.98 -15.66 -22.75
N GLN A 2 30.32 -16.82 -22.77
CA GLN A 2 29.12 -17.08 -21.96
C GLN A 2 29.51 -18.13 -20.93
N GLN A 3 29.95 -17.68 -19.75
CA GLN A 3 29.84 -18.52 -18.56
C GLN A 3 28.37 -18.44 -18.15
N LEU A 4 27.57 -19.39 -18.64
CA LEU A 4 26.25 -19.66 -18.10
C LEU A 4 26.45 -19.94 -16.60
N PHE A 5 25.79 -19.18 -15.74
CA PHE A 5 25.81 -19.41 -14.31
C PHE A 5 25.30 -20.83 -14.01
N ASN A 6 26.21 -21.78 -13.81
CA ASN A 6 25.86 -23.10 -13.29
C ASN A 6 25.60 -22.95 -11.79
N PHE A 7 24.43 -22.40 -11.43
CA PHE A 7 24.00 -22.28 -10.05
C PHE A 7 23.79 -23.69 -9.47
N ASN A 8 24.78 -24.18 -8.73
CA ASN A 8 24.65 -25.43 -8.00
C ASN A 8 23.72 -25.20 -6.80
N ILE A 9 22.42 -25.44 -7.00
CA ILE A 9 21.37 -25.26 -5.99
C ILE A 9 21.72 -26.06 -4.72
N GLU A 10 22.34 -27.23 -4.87
CA GLU A 10 22.74 -28.09 -3.76
C GLU A 10 23.84 -27.47 -2.91
N GLU A 11 24.78 -26.75 -3.53
CA GLU A 11 25.82 -25.98 -2.81
C GLU A 11 25.21 -24.82 -2.02
N ILE A 12 24.23 -24.13 -2.58
CA ILE A 12 23.49 -23.05 -1.89
C ILE A 12 22.76 -23.61 -0.67
N ILE A 13 22.05 -24.73 -0.84
CA ILE A 13 21.33 -25.40 0.26
C ILE A 13 22.31 -25.81 1.36
N ASN A 14 23.46 -26.40 1.01
CA ASN A 14 24.45 -26.81 1.99
C ASN A 14 25.08 -25.63 2.74
N LYS A 15 25.33 -24.50 2.05
CA LYS A 15 25.78 -23.25 2.69
C LYS A 15 24.73 -22.71 3.66
N ILE A 16 23.45 -22.67 3.28
CA ILE A 16 22.36 -22.24 4.17
C ILE A 16 22.28 -23.12 5.41
N LYS A 17 22.36 -24.46 5.25
CA LYS A 17 22.38 -25.39 6.38
C LYS A 17 23.54 -25.12 7.32
N LEU A 18 24.75 -24.92 6.79
CA LEU A 18 25.94 -24.63 7.58
C LEU A 18 25.78 -23.33 8.39
N TYR A 19 25.31 -22.25 7.75
CA TYR A 19 25.04 -20.99 8.46
C TYR A 19 23.96 -21.16 9.53
N ALA A 20 22.88 -21.89 9.24
CA ALA A 20 21.83 -22.17 10.21
C ALA A 20 22.37 -22.96 11.41
N THR A 21 23.21 -23.98 11.18
CA THR A 21 23.88 -24.73 12.25
C THR A 21 24.76 -23.84 13.11
N ILE A 22 25.54 -22.93 12.52
CA ILE A 22 26.37 -21.97 13.25
C ILE A 22 25.49 -21.08 14.15
N ILE A 23 24.41 -20.51 13.61
CA ILE A 23 23.50 -19.62 14.36
C ILE A 23 22.84 -20.38 15.51
N ILE A 24 22.32 -21.59 15.26
CA ILE A 24 21.67 -22.41 16.29
C ILE A 24 22.67 -22.79 17.39
N THR A 25 23.88 -23.18 17.01
CA THR A 25 24.94 -23.55 17.96
C THR A 25 25.37 -22.36 18.81
N PHE A 26 25.52 -21.18 18.20
CA PHE A 26 25.79 -19.94 18.89
C PHE A 26 24.72 -19.64 19.94
N ILE A 27 23.44 -19.58 19.53
CA ILE A 27 22.31 -19.30 20.42
C ILE A 27 22.30 -20.30 21.58
N LYS A 28 22.40 -21.60 21.29
CA LYS A 28 22.41 -22.67 22.31
C LYS A 28 23.56 -22.48 23.30
N THR A 29 24.77 -22.22 22.82
CA THR A 29 25.96 -22.06 23.67
C THR A 29 25.83 -20.84 24.56
N THR A 30 25.39 -19.71 24.01
CA THR A 30 25.16 -18.47 24.74
C THR A 30 24.11 -18.65 25.85
N PHE A 31 22.97 -19.28 25.55
CA PHE A 31 21.94 -19.54 26.56
C PHE A 31 22.41 -20.50 27.65
N ASN A 32 23.13 -21.57 27.27
CA ASN A 32 23.66 -22.53 28.23
C ASN A 32 24.64 -21.87 29.20
N ASN A 33 25.54 -21.03 28.70
CA ASN A 33 26.47 -20.27 29.52
C ASN A 33 25.75 -19.28 30.45
N ILE A 34 24.64 -18.68 30.00
CA ILE A 34 23.80 -17.81 30.82
C ILE A 34 23.13 -18.58 31.95
N ILE A 35 22.56 -19.75 31.66
CA ILE A 35 21.87 -20.56 32.66
C ILE A 35 22.87 -21.16 33.67
N ALA A 36 24.08 -21.51 33.21
CA ALA A 36 25.11 -22.14 34.04
C ALA A 36 25.51 -21.29 35.26
N ILE A 37 25.37 -19.96 35.20
CA ILE A 37 25.66 -19.06 36.32
C ILE A 37 24.77 -19.34 37.54
N LYS A 38 23.56 -19.88 37.35
CA LYS A 38 22.64 -20.24 38.44
C LYS A 38 23.25 -21.27 39.39
N ASN A 39 24.13 -22.12 38.88
CA ASN A 39 24.75 -23.21 39.65
C ASN A 39 26.10 -22.80 40.25
N VAL A 40 26.48 -21.52 40.15
CA VAL A 40 27.71 -21.00 40.72
C VAL A 40 27.47 -20.54 42.15
N ASP A 41 28.30 -21.03 43.05
CA ASP A 41 28.39 -20.55 44.41
C ASP A 41 29.34 -19.33 44.48
N PHE A 42 28.81 -18.20 44.95
CA PHE A 42 29.52 -16.92 45.01
C PHE A 42 30.33 -16.70 46.29
N HIS A 43 30.49 -17.72 47.14
CA HIS A 43 31.42 -17.64 48.27
C HIS A 43 32.86 -17.38 47.80
N ILE A 44 33.58 -16.47 48.50
CA ILE A 44 34.94 -15.98 48.11
C ILE A 44 35.92 -17.13 47.81
N GLY A 45 35.87 -18.24 48.56
CA GLY A 45 36.75 -19.39 48.35
C GLY A 45 36.37 -20.27 47.15
N ASN A 46 35.12 -20.23 46.69
CA ASN A 46 34.59 -21.02 45.58
C ASN A 46 34.50 -20.24 44.26
N ILE A 47 34.63 -18.92 44.30
CA ILE A 47 34.67 -18.05 43.12
C ILE A 47 35.83 -18.39 42.18
N LEU A 48 36.99 -18.76 42.73
CA LEU A 48 38.15 -19.20 41.94
C LEU A 48 37.86 -20.52 41.21
N ASN A 49 37.19 -21.47 41.87
CA ASN A 49 36.79 -22.75 41.28
C ASN A 49 35.72 -22.59 40.20
N SER A 50 34.89 -21.56 40.30
CA SER A 50 33.81 -21.26 39.34
C SER A 50 34.16 -20.19 38.31
N SER A 51 35.41 -19.71 38.31
CA SER A 51 35.88 -18.59 37.48
C SER A 51 35.63 -18.81 35.99
N GLY A 52 35.83 -20.03 35.48
CA GLY A 52 35.57 -20.37 34.08
C GLY A 52 34.09 -20.18 33.68
N ILE A 53 33.15 -20.54 34.56
CA ILE A 53 31.71 -20.36 34.32
C ILE A 53 31.36 -18.87 34.31
N ILE A 54 31.91 -18.11 35.27
CA ILE A 54 31.69 -16.66 35.38
C ILE A 54 32.24 -15.92 34.15
N ILE A 55 33.44 -16.28 33.68
CA ILE A 55 34.03 -15.68 32.46
C ILE A 55 33.18 -16.00 31.23
N ASN A 56 32.76 -17.26 31.05
CA ASN A 56 31.91 -17.64 29.93
C ASN A 56 30.55 -16.95 29.96
N PHE A 57 30.00 -16.70 31.15
CA PHE A 57 28.79 -15.91 31.34
C PHE A 57 28.97 -14.47 30.85
N ILE A 58 30.03 -13.78 31.32
CA ILE A 58 30.33 -12.40 30.93
C ILE A 58 30.57 -12.29 29.41
N LEU A 59 31.36 -13.22 28.84
CA LEU A 59 31.58 -13.28 27.39
C LEU A 59 30.28 -13.50 26.62
N SER A 60 29.37 -14.33 27.13
CA SER A 60 28.07 -14.58 26.51
C SER A 60 27.19 -13.33 26.49
N LEU A 61 27.19 -12.53 27.56
CA LEU A 61 26.51 -11.23 27.59
C LEU A 61 27.11 -10.25 26.57
N PHE A 62 28.44 -10.20 26.47
CA PHE A 62 29.12 -9.34 25.49
C PHE A 62 28.81 -9.76 24.05
N TYR A 63 28.77 -11.08 23.77
CA TYR A 63 28.38 -11.58 22.46
C TYR A 63 26.92 -11.28 22.09
N ILE A 64 25.99 -11.32 23.04
CA ILE A 64 24.60 -10.89 22.80
C ILE A 64 24.57 -9.42 22.39
N LEU A 65 25.34 -8.57 23.07
CA LEU A 65 25.38 -7.15 22.76
C LEU A 65 25.85 -6.91 21.31
N ILE A 66 26.97 -7.53 20.93
CA ILE A 66 27.50 -7.47 19.55
C ILE A 66 26.46 -8.00 18.55
N PHE A 67 25.81 -9.11 18.87
CA PHE A 67 24.80 -9.73 18.00
C PHE A 67 23.60 -8.80 17.78
N ILE A 68 23.10 -8.14 18.82
CA ILE A 68 22.02 -7.15 18.70
C ILE A 68 22.46 -5.96 17.84
N THR A 69 23.67 -5.43 18.06
CA THR A 69 24.22 -4.35 17.23
C THR A 69 24.29 -4.74 15.75
N PHE A 70 24.74 -5.97 15.47
CA PHE A 70 24.78 -6.51 14.12
C PHE A 70 23.38 -6.63 13.49
N LEU A 71 22.37 -7.08 14.25
CA LEU A 71 20.98 -7.16 13.77
C LEU A 71 20.41 -5.78 13.39
N VAL A 72 20.69 -4.75 14.19
CA VAL A 72 20.27 -3.37 13.88
C VAL A 72 20.92 -2.88 12.58
N LEU A 73 22.20 -3.19 12.38
CA LEU A 73 22.92 -2.84 11.17
C LEU A 73 22.34 -3.56 9.93
N LEU A 74 21.99 -4.85 10.05
CA LEU A 74 21.28 -5.59 9.00
C LEU A 74 19.92 -4.96 8.66
N GLY A 75 19.16 -4.55 9.67
CA GLY A 75 17.88 -3.86 9.47
C GLY A 75 18.04 -2.56 8.68
N SER A 76 19.09 -1.79 8.98
CA SER A 76 19.43 -0.57 8.25
C SER A 76 19.77 -0.86 6.78
N ILE A 77 20.63 -1.86 6.52
CA ILE A 77 20.98 -2.30 5.17
C ILE A 77 19.73 -2.73 4.40
N PHE A 78 18.84 -3.51 5.03
CA PHE A 78 17.60 -3.95 4.40
C PHE A 78 16.69 -2.76 4.01
N ASN A 79 16.63 -1.73 4.85
CA ASN A 79 15.85 -0.52 4.55
C ASN A 79 16.43 0.26 3.36
N ILE A 80 17.77 0.32 3.25
CA ILE A 80 18.45 0.91 2.08
C ILE A 80 18.09 0.10 0.83
N ILE A 81 18.24 -1.22 0.86
CA ILE A 81 17.90 -2.11 -0.27
C ILE A 81 16.44 -1.92 -0.69
N LYS A 82 15.51 -1.92 0.27
CA LYS A 82 14.08 -1.69 0.03
C LYS A 82 13.82 -0.35 -0.66
N THR A 83 14.50 0.70 -0.23
CA THR A 83 14.37 2.04 -0.81
C THR A 83 14.93 2.07 -2.23
N THR A 84 16.10 1.48 -2.46
CA THR A 84 16.71 1.35 -3.79
C THR A 84 15.82 0.59 -4.77
N ILE A 85 15.27 -0.57 -4.37
CA ILE A 85 14.31 -1.31 -5.19
C ILE A 85 13.09 -0.45 -5.50
N LYS A 86 12.54 0.28 -4.52
CA LYS A 86 11.39 1.17 -4.75
C LYS A 86 11.70 2.26 -5.78
N ILE A 87 12.88 2.86 -5.73
CA ILE A 87 13.31 3.91 -6.67
C ILE A 87 13.48 3.31 -8.08
N ILE A 88 14.15 2.16 -8.20
CA ILE A 88 14.37 1.49 -9.49
C ILE A 88 13.04 1.09 -10.14
N PHE A 89 12.08 0.60 -9.36
CA PHE A 89 10.77 0.16 -9.88
C PHE A 89 9.75 1.30 -10.04
N PHE A 90 10.01 2.49 -9.49
CA PHE A 90 9.13 3.65 -9.62
C PHE A 90 8.85 4.07 -11.08
N PRO A 91 9.85 4.24 -11.97
CA PRO A 91 9.59 4.62 -13.36
C PRO A 91 8.81 3.53 -14.11
N PHE A 92 9.10 2.25 -13.86
CA PHE A 92 8.36 1.13 -14.47
C PHE A 92 6.90 1.09 -14.03
N LYS A 93 6.61 1.42 -12.77
CA LYS A 93 5.23 1.51 -12.26
C LYS A 93 4.44 2.60 -12.99
N ILE A 94 5.05 3.76 -13.23
CA ILE A 94 4.43 4.87 -13.97
C ILE A 94 4.23 4.49 -15.44
N LEU A 95 5.23 3.87 -16.06
CA LEU A 95 5.13 3.36 -17.44
C LEU A 95 3.97 2.36 -17.58
N PHE A 96 3.88 1.38 -16.68
CA PHE A 96 2.77 0.41 -16.70
C PHE A 96 1.41 1.09 -16.55
N ILE A 97 1.26 2.07 -15.65
CA ILE A 97 0.00 2.82 -15.49
C ILE A 97 -0.35 3.62 -16.75
N GLY A 98 0.65 4.26 -17.38
CA GLY A 98 0.49 5.06 -18.58
C GLY A 98 0.07 4.21 -19.77
N VAL A 99 0.76 3.09 -19.97
CA VAL A 99 0.43 2.11 -21.02
C VAL A 99 -0.96 1.52 -20.78
N PHE A 100 -1.31 1.15 -19.55
CA PHE A 100 -2.62 0.59 -19.24
C PHE A 100 -3.76 1.58 -19.49
N LYS A 101 -3.59 2.84 -19.08
CA LYS A 101 -4.55 3.92 -19.39
C LYS A 101 -4.64 4.20 -20.89
N PHE A 102 -3.52 4.13 -21.62
CA PHE A 102 -3.50 4.34 -23.06
C PHE A 102 -4.24 3.22 -23.81
N ILE A 103 -4.03 1.97 -23.40
CA ILE A 103 -4.78 0.81 -23.91
C ILE A 103 -6.27 0.94 -23.58
N GLN A 104 -6.62 1.33 -22.35
CA GLN A 104 -8.01 1.62 -21.98
C GLN A 104 -8.61 2.79 -22.77
N PHE A 105 -7.82 3.80 -23.13
CA PHE A 105 -8.30 4.90 -23.96
C PHE A 105 -8.55 4.45 -25.41
N LEU A 106 -7.71 3.57 -25.95
CA LEU A 106 -7.83 3.07 -27.31
C LEU A 106 -8.94 2.01 -27.49
N ILE A 107 -9.11 1.13 -26.50
CA ILE A 107 -10.00 -0.05 -26.59
C ILE A 107 -11.24 0.10 -25.69
N GLY A 108 -11.17 0.94 -24.66
CA GLY A 108 -12.27 1.15 -23.73
C GLY A 108 -13.47 1.86 -24.39
N PRO A 109 -14.68 1.61 -23.88
CA PRO A 109 -15.87 2.25 -24.40
C PRO A 109 -15.72 3.76 -24.34
N LYS A 110 -15.96 4.45 -25.46
CA LYS A 110 -15.99 5.92 -25.50
C LYS A 110 -16.86 6.41 -24.34
N PRO A 111 -16.42 7.42 -23.56
CA PRO A 111 -17.23 7.99 -22.49
C PRO A 111 -18.60 8.32 -23.07
N LYS A 112 -19.65 7.69 -22.54
CA LYS A 112 -21.01 7.98 -22.96
C LYS A 112 -21.21 9.48 -22.75
N PRO A 113 -21.74 10.22 -23.74
CA PRO A 113 -22.07 11.62 -23.54
C PRO A 113 -22.93 11.72 -22.29
N ASP A 114 -22.55 12.65 -21.40
CA ASP A 114 -23.23 12.87 -20.15
C ASP A 114 -24.69 13.25 -20.46
N VAL A 115 -25.60 12.28 -20.27
CA VAL A 115 -27.02 12.41 -20.61
C VAL A 115 -27.67 13.56 -19.80
N SER A 116 -27.00 14.01 -18.74
CA SER A 116 -27.41 15.15 -17.92
C SER A 116 -27.37 16.49 -18.66
N ILE A 117 -26.47 16.69 -19.64
CA ILE A 117 -26.34 17.96 -20.36
C ILE A 117 -27.40 18.09 -21.47
N SER A 118 -27.71 16.98 -22.15
CA SER A 118 -28.75 16.95 -23.20
C SER A 118 -30.16 17.12 -22.61
N ASN A 119 -30.46 16.42 -21.51
CA ASN A 119 -31.81 16.47 -20.91
C ASN A 119 -32.11 17.83 -20.27
N LYS A 120 -31.11 18.52 -19.70
CA LYS A 120 -31.32 19.82 -19.07
C LYS A 120 -31.69 20.92 -20.07
N ASN A 121 -31.05 20.93 -21.24
CA ASN A 121 -31.38 21.86 -22.32
C ASN A 121 -32.78 21.58 -22.89
N GLN A 122 -33.16 20.31 -23.03
CA GLN A 122 -34.47 19.92 -23.53
C GLN A 122 -35.60 20.25 -22.53
N ASP A 123 -35.38 20.03 -21.24
CA ASP A 123 -36.34 20.38 -20.18
C ASP A 123 -36.55 21.90 -20.06
N ASP A 124 -35.48 22.69 -20.21
CA ASP A 124 -35.57 24.15 -20.15
C ASP A 124 -36.30 24.72 -21.38
N GLU A 125 -36.16 24.09 -22.55
CA GLU A 125 -36.88 24.46 -23.77
C GLU A 125 -38.37 24.09 -23.68
N ILE A 126 -38.70 22.90 -23.16
CA ILE A 126 -40.08 22.46 -22.93
C ILE A 126 -40.78 23.37 -21.91
N LYS A 127 -40.12 23.78 -20.83
CA LYS A 127 -40.69 24.72 -19.84
C LYS A 127 -40.99 26.09 -20.44
N LYS A 128 -40.10 26.62 -21.29
CA LYS A 128 -40.32 27.89 -22.00
C LYS A 128 -41.52 27.81 -22.94
N GLN A 129 -41.63 26.72 -23.72
CA GLN A 129 -42.76 26.51 -24.61
C GLN A 129 -44.08 26.39 -23.84
N LEU A 130 -44.10 25.66 -22.71
CA LEU A 130 -45.29 25.52 -21.86
C LEU A 130 -45.72 26.87 -21.25
N PHE A 131 -44.76 27.70 -20.84
CA PHE A 131 -45.04 29.05 -20.33
C PHE A 131 -45.66 29.96 -21.39
N LEU A 132 -45.12 29.94 -22.61
CA LEU A 132 -45.69 30.68 -23.74
C LEU A 132 -47.12 30.23 -24.07
N LEU A 133 -47.37 28.92 -24.05
CA LEU A 133 -48.71 28.37 -24.30
C LEU A 133 -49.72 28.81 -23.22
N LYS A 134 -49.32 28.79 -21.94
CA LYS A 134 -50.16 29.28 -20.84
C LYS A 134 -50.46 30.78 -20.97
N LEU A 135 -49.49 31.57 -21.40
CA LEU A 135 -49.67 33.00 -21.62
C LEU A 135 -50.66 33.27 -22.77
N GLN A 136 -50.53 32.53 -23.87
CA GLN A 136 -51.45 32.63 -25.01
C GLN A 136 -52.86 32.20 -24.63
N ASN A 137 -53.02 31.08 -23.92
CA ASN A 137 -54.32 30.62 -23.43
C ASN A 137 -54.95 31.62 -22.45
N GLY A 138 -54.17 32.25 -21.58
CA GLY A 138 -54.63 33.31 -20.70
C GLY A 138 -55.12 34.56 -21.46
N LYS A 139 -54.40 34.96 -22.52
CA LYS A 139 -54.83 36.07 -23.40
C LYS A 139 -56.11 35.72 -24.16
N LEU A 140 -56.19 34.52 -24.73
CA LEU A 140 -57.38 34.00 -25.42
C LEU A 140 -58.60 33.96 -24.50
N LYS A 141 -58.43 33.46 -23.27
CA LYS A 141 -59.51 33.44 -22.26
C LYS A 141 -60.02 34.85 -21.96
N LYS A 142 -59.13 35.83 -21.75
CA LYS A 142 -59.53 37.24 -21.54
C LYS A 142 -60.22 37.84 -22.77
N GLN A 143 -59.84 37.45 -23.98
CA GLN A 143 -60.52 37.91 -25.20
C GLN A 143 -61.92 37.28 -25.35
N LEU A 144 -62.07 36.00 -25.00
CA LEU A 144 -63.35 35.30 -24.96
C LEU A 144 -64.28 35.94 -23.92
N GLU A 145 -63.80 36.19 -22.70
CA GLU A 145 -64.56 36.89 -21.65
C GLU A 145 -64.98 38.30 -22.09
N LYS A 146 -64.11 39.05 -22.77
CA LYS A 146 -64.45 40.36 -23.34
C LYS A 146 -65.45 40.28 -24.49
N LYS A 147 -65.41 39.22 -25.32
CA LYS A 147 -66.41 39.00 -26.37
C LYS A 147 -67.76 38.61 -25.78
N VAL A 148 -67.80 37.67 -24.83
CA VAL A 148 -69.02 37.22 -24.14
C VAL A 148 -69.65 38.37 -23.35
N GLY A 149 -68.84 39.18 -22.65
CA GLY A 149 -69.30 40.38 -21.95
C GLY A 149 -69.87 41.45 -22.90
N LYS A 150 -69.34 41.60 -24.12
CA LYS A 150 -69.90 42.52 -25.14
C LYS A 150 -71.18 41.99 -25.78
N THR A 151 -71.33 40.68 -25.93
CA THR A 151 -72.56 40.06 -26.48
C THR A 151 -73.74 40.17 -25.52
N ASN A 152 -73.50 40.14 -24.20
CA ASN A 152 -74.55 40.30 -23.19
C ASN A 152 -75.01 41.75 -22.93
N VAL A 153 -74.35 42.75 -23.51
CA VAL A 153 -74.73 44.18 -23.40
C VAL A 153 -75.54 44.66 -24.62
N LYS A 154 -75.74 43.79 -25.63
CA LYS A 154 -76.52 44.08 -26.85
C LYS A 154 -77.82 43.26 -26.97
N LYS A 155 -78.42 42.85 -25.85
CA LYS A 155 -79.78 42.31 -25.83
C LYS A 155 -80.69 43.22 -25.01
#